data_AF-A0A1V4A6T7-F1
#
_entry.id   AF-A0A1V4A6T7-F1
#
_cell.length_a   1.000
_cell.length_b   1.000
_cell.length_c   1.000
_cell.angle_alpha   90.00
_cell.angle_beta   90.00
_cell.angle_gamma   90.00
#
_symmetry.space_group_name_H-M   'P 1'
#
loop_
_entity.id
_entity.type
_entity.pdbx_description
1 polymer ?
#
loop_
_entity_poly.entity_id
_entity_poly.type
_entity_poly.pdbx_seq_one_letter_code
_entity_poly.pdbx_strand_id
1 'polypeptide(L)' 'MTIDCYDRSAGLKWFKSTYSGSGGGNCVEVAVAAQAVHVRDSKDRPGPQLVFEAVTWAGFLEFTAAR' A
#
# COMPACT_ATOMS: atom_id res chain seq x y z
N MET A 1 -20.59 -5.16 22.07
CA MET A 1 -19.97 -5.74 20.86
C MET A 1 -19.49 -4.60 19.99
N THR A 2 -18.46 -3.92 20.46
CA THR A 2 -17.76 -2.88 19.72
C THR A 2 -16.81 -3.61 18.78
N ILE A 3 -17.03 -3.46 17.47
CA ILE A 3 -15.96 -3.68 16.51
C ILE A 3 -15.04 -2.48 16.75
N ASP A 4 -14.03 -2.67 17.61
CA ASP A 4 -12.89 -1.76 17.61
C ASP A 4 -12.37 -1.73 16.18
N CYS A 5 -12.25 -0.51 15.63
CA CYS A 5 -11.64 -0.22 14.34
C CYS A 5 -10.13 -0.52 14.38
N TYR A 6 -9.74 -1.68 14.91
CA TYR A 6 -8.43 -2.26 14.76
C TYR A 6 -8.27 -2.52 13.27
N ASP A 7 -7.73 -1.50 12.62
CA ASP A 7 -7.05 -1.52 11.35
C ASP A 7 -7.01 -2.93 10.77
N ARG A 8 -7.82 -3.20 9.73
CA ARG A 8 -7.77 -4.47 8.98
C ARG A 8 -6.37 -4.76 8.39
N SER A 9 -5.42 -3.85 8.61
CA SER A 9 -3.99 -3.94 8.36
C SER A 9 -3.13 -4.47 9.51
N ALA A 10 -3.68 -4.89 10.66
CA ALA A 10 -2.86 -5.37 11.78
C ALA A 10 -1.94 -6.57 11.45
N GLY A 11 -2.19 -7.28 10.34
CA GLY A 11 -1.31 -8.32 9.79
C GLY A 11 -0.45 -7.88 8.60
N LEU A 12 -0.59 -6.64 8.13
CA LEU A 12 0.06 -6.14 6.92
C LEU A 12 1.39 -5.44 7.26
N LYS A 13 2.47 -5.90 6.62
CA LYS A 13 3.80 -5.28 6.73
C LYS A 13 3.93 -4.17 5.69
N TRP A 14 3.88 -2.93 6.15
CA TRP A 14 3.94 -1.74 5.31
C TRP A 14 5.37 -1.30 5.00
N PHE A 15 5.65 -1.04 3.74
CA PHE A 15 6.91 -0.50 3.23
C PHE A 15 6.68 0.91 2.69
N LYS A 16 7.39 1.89 3.26
CA LYS A 16 7.32 3.29 2.82
C LYS A 16 8.35 3.56 1.73
N SER A 17 7.96 4.28 0.69
CA SER A 17 8.90 4.69 -0.37
C SER A 17 10.00 5.63 0.16
N THR A 18 11.24 5.43 -0.28
CA THR A 18 12.40 6.28 0.05
C THR A 18 12.39 7.65 -0.64
N TYR A 19 11.53 7.84 -1.64
CA TYR A 19 11.31 9.15 -2.30
C TYR A 19 10.38 10.08 -1.49
N SER A 20 10.03 9.69 -0.26
CA SER A 20 9.26 10.49 0.70
C SER A 20 10.13 11.55 1.39
N GLY A 21 10.78 12.44 0.63
CA GLY A 21 11.59 13.53 1.17
C GLY A 21 10.76 14.58 1.93
N SER A 22 11.40 15.36 2.82
CA SER A 22 10.74 16.39 3.66
C SER A 22 10.08 17.54 2.87
N GLY A 23 10.33 17.64 1.56
CA GLY A 23 9.81 18.68 0.68
C GLY A 23 8.46 18.39 0.02
N GLY A 24 7.63 17.53 0.60
CA GLY A 24 6.27 17.30 0.10
C GLY A 24 6.15 16.30 -1.06
N GLY A 25 7.14 15.42 -1.25
CA GLY A 25 7.07 14.34 -2.24
C GLY A 25 5.86 13.41 -2.06
N ASN A 26 5.54 12.67 -3.12
CA ASN A 26 4.46 11.68 -3.15
C ASN A 26 4.76 10.55 -2.15
N CYS A 27 4.08 10.56 -1.00
CA CYS A 27 4.31 9.63 0.09
C CYS A 27 3.37 8.43 -0.04
N VAL A 28 3.87 7.31 -0.58
CA VAL A 28 3.10 6.07 -0.67
C VAL A 28 3.71 4.99 0.21
N GLU A 29 2.83 4.22 0.85
CA GLU A 29 3.14 2.98 1.56
C GLU A 29 2.47 1.80 0.83
N VAL A 30 3.19 0.68 0.73
CA VAL A 30 2.69 -0.56 0.11
C VAL A 30 2.83 -1.71 1.08
N ALA A 31 1.83 -2.59 1.16
CA ALA A 31 1.92 -3.85 1.89
C ALA A 31 1.54 -5.01 0.96
N VAL A 32 2.40 -6.03 0.93
CA VAL A 32 2.19 -7.25 0.14
C VAL A 32 1.64 -8.33 1.06
N ALA A 33 0.44 -8.80 0.76
CA ALA A 33 -0.20 -9.96 1.38
C ALA A 33 -0.23 -11.14 0.41
N ALA A 34 -0.64 -12.32 0.90
CA ALA A 34 -0.62 -13.55 0.10
C ALA A 34 -1.43 -13.48 -1.20
N GLN A 35 -2.53 -12.74 -1.23
CA GLN A 35 -3.44 -12.66 -2.38
C GLN A 35 -3.67 -11.22 -2.87
N ALA A 36 -3.16 -10.22 -2.15
CA ALA A 36 -3.45 -8.83 -2.41
C ALA A 36 -2.26 -7.92 -2.14
N VAL A 37 -2.22 -6.81 -2.85
CA VAL A 37 -1.30 -5.70 -2.61
C VAL A 37 -2.12 -4.48 -2.20
N HIS A 38 -1.78 -3.93 -1.04
CA HIS A 38 -2.40 -2.76 -0.47
C HIS A 38 -1.52 -1.55 -0.71
N VAL A 39 -2.10 -0.44 -1.15
CA VAL A 39 -1.41 0.83 -1.36
C VAL A 39 -2.19 1.93 -0.65
N ARG A 40 -1.48 2.78 0.11
CA ARG A 40 -2.10 3.94 0.79
C ARG A 40 -1.19 5.15 0.76
N ASP A 41 -1.79 6.32 0.99
CA ASP A 41 -1.04 7.54 1.27
C ASP A 41 -0.44 7.45 2.67
N SER A 42 0.88 7.65 2.80
CA SER A 42 1.54 7.65 4.10
C SER A 42 1.10 8.84 4.99
N LYS A 43 0.59 9.92 4.37
CA LYS A 43 0.13 11.13 5.05
C LYS A 43 -1.30 10.98 5.59
N ASP A 44 -2.09 10.09 5.01
CA ASP A 44 -3.47 9.78 5.42
C ASP A 44 -3.65 8.28 5.68
N ARG A 45 -2.98 7.78 6.72
CA ARG A 45 -3.04 6.36 7.12
C ARG A 45 -4.45 5.83 7.47
N PRO A 46 -5.34 6.60 8.13
CA PRO A 46 -6.70 6.14 8.38
C PRO A 46 -7.61 6.28 7.16
N GLY A 47 -7.14 6.96 6.12
CA GLY A 47 -7.87 7.16 4.86
C GLY A 47 -8.02 5.89 4.02
N PRO A 48 -8.65 6.03 2.84
CA PRO A 48 -8.89 4.92 1.92
C PRO A 48 -7.60 4.24 1.45
N GLN A 49 -7.66 2.92 1.29
CA GLN A 49 -6.58 2.09 0.76
C GLN A 49 -6.99 1.51 -0.59
N LEU A 50 -6.09 1.55 -1.56
CA LEU A 50 -6.24 0.81 -2.81
C LEU A 50 -5.82 -0.64 -2.58
N VAL A 51 -6.58 -1.59 -3.12
CA VAL A 51 -6.30 -3.02 -2.99
C VAL A 51 -6.32 -3.64 -4.38
N PHE A 52 -5.24 -4.32 -4.72
CA PHE A 52 -5.08 -5.01 -6.00
C PHE A 52 -4.90 -6.50 -5.74
N GLU A 53 -5.37 -7.36 -6.64
CA GLU A 53 -4.97 -8.77 -6.62
C GLU A 53 -3.47 -8.91 -6.90
N ALA A 54 -2.82 -9.86 -6.23
CA ALA A 54 -1.37 -10.05 -6.35
C ALA A 54 -0.92 -10.33 -7.79
N VAL A 55 -1.69 -11.10 -8.55
CA VAL A 55 -1.39 -11.43 -9.96
C VAL A 55 -1.48 -10.20 -10.87
N THR A 56 -2.48 -9.34 -10.64
CA THR A 56 -2.65 -8.11 -11.41
C THR A 56 -1.55 -7.11 -11.10
N TRP A 57 -1.15 -7.01 -9.83
CA TRP A 57 -0.02 -6.18 -9.43
C TRP A 57 1.30 -6.66 -10.07
N ALA A 58 1.55 -7.96 -10.12
CA ALA A 58 2.74 -8.52 -10.79
C ALA A 58 2.77 -8.17 -12.29
N GLY A 59 1.65 -8.36 -13.01
CA GLY A 59 1.54 -7.99 -14.42
C GLY A 59 1.74 -6.48 -14.66
N PHE A 60 1.25 -5.63 -13.76
CA PHE A 60 1.51 -4.20 -13.81
C PHE A 60 3.01 -3.89 -13.66
N LEU A 61 3.70 -4.51 -12.68
CA LEU A 61 5.12 -4.32 -12.47
C LEU A 61 5.95 -4.75 -13.69
N GLU A 62 5.66 -5.92 -14.27
CA GLU A 62 6.31 -6.41 -15.49
C GLU A 62 6.16 -5.43 -16.65
N PHE A 63 4.94 -4.92 -16.87
CA PHE A 63 4.69 -3.91 -17.90
C PHE A 63 5.48 -2.63 -17.68
N THR A 64 5.58 -2.16 -16.43
CA THR A 64 6.33 -0.93 -16.12
C THR A 64 7.84 -1.11 -16.18
N ALA A 65 8.37 -2.30 -15.86
CA ALA A 65 9.80 -2.59 -15.90
C ALA A 65 10.33 -2.75 -17.33
N ALA A 66 9.46 -3.08 -18.28
CA ALA A 66 9.78 -3.17 -19.70
C ALA A 66 9.79 -1.80 -20.43
N ARG A 67 9.56 -0.69 -19.71
CA ARG A 67 9.53 0.68 -20.25
C ARG A 67 10.71 1.49 -19.74
#